data_AF-A0A9P1DC14-F1
#
_entry.id   AF-A0A9P1DC14-F1
#
_cell.length_a   1.000
_cell.length_b   1.000
_cell.length_c   1.000
_cell.angle_alpha   90.00
_cell.angle_beta   90.00
_cell.angle_gamma   90.00
#
_symmetry.space_group_name_H-M   'P 1'
#
loop_
_entity.id
_entity.type
_entity.pdbx_description
1 polymer ?
#
loop_
_entity_poly.entity_id
_entity_poly.type
_entity_poly.pdbx_seq_one_letter_code
_entity_poly.pdbx_strand_id
1 'polypeptide(L)'
;MSQVEDLKHLFSEISGGESLAQVGIDEFKQAMSTTKFSAFLHSMGISTEDVGVLFKLLDADTNGLVDLDEFVTGCLNLHGTAKSSQLARMSYENKLTRREIKSMQRSLADLHIVLRMMCENWSV
;
A
#
# COMPACT_ATOMS: atom_id res chain seq x y z
N MET A 1 -21.80 -1.76 2.91
CA MET A 1 -20.42 -1.77 3.44
C MET A 1 -19.48 -1.66 2.24
N SER A 2 -18.36 -0.97 2.39
CA SER A 2 -17.45 -0.63 1.27
C SER A 2 -16.57 -1.83 0.91
N GLN A 3 -16.31 -2.07 -0.39
CA GLN A 3 -15.39 -3.12 -0.88
C GLN A 3 -14.00 -3.04 -0.20
N VAL A 4 -13.60 -1.85 0.24
CA VAL A 4 -12.33 -1.60 0.96
C VAL A 4 -12.36 -2.19 2.38
N GLU A 5 -13.48 -2.09 3.10
CA GLU A 5 -13.59 -2.63 4.46
C GLU A 5 -13.56 -4.15 4.44
N ASP A 6 -14.19 -4.77 3.44
CA ASP A 6 -14.19 -6.21 3.25
C ASP A 6 -12.78 -6.73 2.94
N LEU A 7 -12.01 -6.02 2.10
CA LEU A 7 -10.61 -6.34 1.81
C LEU A 7 -9.72 -6.22 3.06
N LYS A 8 -9.90 -5.18 3.88
CA LYS A 8 -9.15 -5.00 5.14
C LYS A 8 -9.44 -6.14 6.12
N HIS A 9 -10.71 -6.50 6.28
CA HIS A 9 -11.10 -7.61 7.15
C HIS A 9 -10.46 -8.92 6.67
N LEU A 10 -10.55 -9.19 5.37
CA LEU A 10 -9.99 -10.38 4.77
C LEU A 10 -8.47 -10.48 4.93
N PHE A 11 -7.75 -9.36 4.77
CA PHE A 11 -6.31 -9.29 5.00
C PHE A 11 -5.95 -9.54 6.47
N SER A 12 -6.70 -8.95 7.41
CA SER A 12 -6.47 -9.13 8.84
C SER A 12 -6.60 -10.59 9.30
N GLU A 13 -7.45 -11.39 8.65
CA GLU A 13 -7.58 -12.82 8.95
C GLU A 13 -6.32 -13.61 8.58
N ILE A 14 -5.57 -13.16 7.57
CA ILE A 14 -4.36 -13.83 7.09
C ILE A 14 -3.14 -13.36 7.86
N SER A 15 -3.07 -12.06 8.16
CA SER A 15 -1.95 -11.45 8.87
C SER A 15 -1.98 -11.70 10.39
N GLY A 16 -2.87 -12.55 10.89
CA GLY A 16 -3.00 -12.86 12.31
C GLY A 16 -3.66 -11.75 13.15
N GLY A 17 -4.34 -10.80 12.52
CA GLY A 17 -5.07 -9.71 13.17
C GLY A 17 -4.26 -8.42 13.37
N GLU A 18 -3.01 -8.38 12.92
CA GLU A 18 -2.15 -7.20 13.04
C GLU A 18 -2.24 -6.30 11.79
N SER A 19 -2.54 -5.01 12.00
CA SER A 19 -2.71 -4.04 10.91
C SER A 19 -1.41 -3.62 10.21
N LEU A 20 -0.26 -3.87 10.83
CA LEU A 20 1.08 -3.59 10.29
C LEU A 20 1.79 -4.86 9.80
N ALA A 21 1.16 -6.03 9.96
CA ALA A 21 1.75 -7.28 9.52
C ALA A 21 1.75 -7.38 7.99
N GLN A 22 2.82 -7.98 7.47
CA GLN A 22 3.01 -8.23 6.04
C GLN A 22 2.86 -9.72 5.79
N VAL A 23 2.36 -10.07 4.60
CA VAL A 23 2.09 -11.46 4.22
C VAL A 23 3.08 -11.90 3.16
N GLY A 24 3.81 -12.99 3.43
CA GLY A 24 4.70 -13.61 2.46
C GLY A 24 3.99 -14.51 1.45
N ILE A 25 4.70 -14.94 0.40
CA ILE A 25 4.12 -15.78 -0.66
C ILE A 25 3.53 -17.10 -0.13
N ASP A 26 4.12 -17.71 0.90
CA ASP A 26 3.64 -19.00 1.43
C ASP A 26 2.35 -18.84 2.23
N GLU A 27 2.26 -17.81 3.06
CA GLU A 27 1.04 -17.42 3.79
C GLU A 27 -0.07 -17.04 2.81
N PHE A 28 0.28 -16.30 1.76
CA PHE A 28 -0.66 -15.93 0.70
C PHE A 28 -1.18 -17.14 -0.08
N LYS A 29 -0.31 -18.10 -0.42
CA LYS A 29 -0.72 -19.38 -1.03
C LYS A 29 -1.61 -20.19 -0.10
N GLN A 30 -1.30 -20.23 1.19
CA GLN A 30 -2.14 -20.89 2.18
C GLN A 30 -3.51 -20.22 2.26
N ALA A 31 -3.58 -18.90 2.29
CA ALA A 31 -4.84 -18.17 2.25
C ALA A 31 -5.64 -18.48 0.98
N MET A 32 -4.99 -18.50 -0.19
CA MET A 32 -5.61 -18.84 -1.48
C MET A 32 -6.13 -20.28 -1.57
N SER A 33 -5.57 -21.20 -0.77
CA SER A 33 -6.10 -22.56 -0.67
C SER A 33 -7.45 -22.63 0.05
N THR A 34 -7.83 -21.58 0.78
CA THR A 34 -9.14 -21.48 1.42
C THR A 34 -10.21 -21.02 0.41
N THR A 35 -11.36 -21.68 0.42
CA THR A 35 -12.50 -21.34 -0.46
C THR A 35 -13.00 -19.92 -0.21
N LYS A 36 -12.93 -19.42 1.04
CA LYS A 36 -13.39 -18.07 1.40
C LYS A 36 -12.57 -16.99 0.68
N PHE A 37 -11.25 -17.08 0.74
CA PHE A 37 -10.36 -16.07 0.18
C PHE A 37 -10.39 -16.06 -1.35
N SER A 38 -10.25 -17.24 -1.95
CA SER A 38 -10.29 -17.42 -3.41
C SER A 38 -11.65 -17.01 -4.00
N ALA A 39 -12.77 -17.41 -3.38
CA ALA A 39 -14.10 -17.02 -3.84
C ALA A 39 -14.34 -15.51 -3.74
N PHE A 40 -13.80 -14.84 -2.71
CA PHE A 40 -13.93 -13.40 -2.57
C PHE A 40 -13.20 -12.65 -3.68
N LEU A 41 -11.94 -12.98 -3.95
CA LEU A 41 -11.18 -12.36 -5.04
C LEU A 41 -11.79 -12.65 -6.41
N HIS A 42 -12.30 -13.89 -6.60
CA HIS A 42 -13.05 -14.24 -7.81
C HIS A 42 -14.35 -13.42 -7.94
N SER A 43 -15.05 -13.14 -6.85
CA SER A 43 -16.24 -12.27 -6.86
C SER A 43 -15.93 -10.82 -7.22
N MET A 44 -14.69 -10.39 -6.99
CA MET A 44 -14.15 -9.12 -7.47
C MET A 44 -13.62 -9.21 -8.91
N GLY A 45 -13.80 -10.32 -9.62
CA GLY A 45 -13.30 -10.50 -10.98
C GLY A 45 -11.77 -10.55 -11.08
N ILE A 46 -11.08 -10.82 -9.97
CA ILE A 46 -9.63 -11.01 -9.94
C ILE A 46 -9.34 -12.47 -10.25
N SER A 47 -8.47 -12.73 -11.23
CA SER A 47 -8.03 -14.09 -11.55
C SER A 47 -7.06 -14.61 -10.48
N THR A 48 -7.33 -15.82 -9.99
CA THR A 48 -6.50 -16.53 -9.00
C THR A 48 -5.84 -17.79 -9.58
N GLU A 49 -5.80 -17.92 -10.92
CA GLU A 49 -5.27 -19.12 -11.61
C GLU A 49 -3.77 -19.34 -11.36
N ASP A 50 -3.00 -18.25 -11.33
CA ASP A 50 -1.59 -18.25 -10.93
C ASP A 50 -1.39 -17.35 -9.73
N VAL A 51 -1.42 -17.96 -8.54
CA VAL A 51 -1.24 -17.26 -7.26
C VAL A 51 0.14 -16.60 -7.17
N GLY A 52 1.16 -17.18 -7.80
CA GLY A 52 2.51 -16.61 -7.80
C GLY A 52 2.60 -15.32 -8.63
N VAL A 53 1.94 -15.30 -9.80
CA VAL A 53 1.81 -14.09 -10.61
C VAL A 53 0.96 -13.05 -9.89
N LEU A 54 -0.18 -13.44 -9.32
CA LEU A 54 -1.04 -12.53 -8.57
C LEU A 54 -0.29 -11.88 -7.40
N PHE A 55 0.45 -12.64 -6.61
CA PHE A 55 1.26 -12.10 -5.52
C PHE A 55 2.26 -11.04 -6.01
N LYS A 56 2.97 -11.31 -7.11
CA LYS A 56 3.90 -10.35 -7.72
C LYS A 56 3.23 -9.09 -8.27
N LEU A 57 1.94 -9.17 -8.61
CA LEU A 57 1.16 -7.99 -9.02
C LEU A 57 0.72 -7.15 -7.83
N LEU A 58 0.63 -7.75 -6.64
CA LEU A 58 0.27 -7.07 -5.39
C LEU A 58 1.51 -6.47 -4.70
N ASP A 59 2.64 -7.19 -4.69
CA ASP A 59 3.94 -6.74 -4.16
C ASP A 59 4.51 -5.61 -5.03
N ALA A 60 4.19 -4.37 -4.67
CA ALA A 60 4.44 -3.20 -5.50
C ALA A 60 5.87 -2.68 -5.35
N ASP A 61 6.49 -2.90 -4.19
CA ASP A 61 7.88 -2.52 -3.91
C ASP A 61 8.89 -3.65 -4.18
N THR A 62 8.42 -4.86 -4.52
CA THR A 62 9.19 -6.05 -4.86
C THR A 62 10.03 -6.60 -3.70
N ASN A 63 9.59 -6.38 -2.45
CA ASN A 63 10.28 -6.85 -1.26
C ASN A 63 9.98 -8.34 -0.92
N GLY A 64 9.06 -8.99 -1.65
CA GLY A 64 8.66 -10.37 -1.44
C GLY A 64 7.58 -10.57 -0.36
N LEU A 65 7.02 -9.48 0.13
CA LEU A 65 5.95 -9.39 1.13
C LEU A 65 4.86 -8.47 0.57
N VAL A 66 3.63 -8.65 1.04
CA VAL A 66 2.50 -7.79 0.70
C VAL A 66 1.95 -7.18 1.98
N ASP A 67 1.94 -5.86 2.07
CA ASP A 67 1.27 -5.15 3.15
C ASP A 67 -0.22 -4.87 2.86
N LEU A 68 -0.93 -4.31 3.85
CA LEU A 68 -2.35 -4.02 3.73
C LEU A 68 -2.66 -3.02 2.62
N ASP A 69 -1.84 -1.98 2.47
CA ASP A 69 -2.06 -0.92 1.47
C ASP A 69 -1.83 -1.47 0.06
N GLU A 70 -0.80 -2.30 -0.11
CA GLU A 70 -0.49 -3.04 -1.33
C GLU A 70 -1.59 -4.02 -1.69
N PHE A 71 -2.08 -4.81 -0.73
CA PHE A 71 -3.17 -5.76 -0.96
C PHE A 71 -4.45 -5.05 -1.42
N VAL A 72 -4.89 -4.03 -0.68
CA VAL A 72 -6.13 -3.29 -0.98
C VAL A 72 -6.00 -2.59 -2.32
N THR A 73 -4.91 -1.83 -2.53
CA THR A 73 -4.71 -1.05 -3.76
C THR A 73 -4.54 -1.98 -4.96
N GLY A 74 -3.78 -3.06 -4.81
CA GLY A 74 -3.58 -4.07 -5.84
C GLY A 74 -4.89 -4.74 -6.24
N CYS A 75 -5.70 -5.18 -5.28
CA CYS A 75 -7.02 -5.78 -5.57
C CYS A 75 -7.97 -4.78 -6.25
N LEU A 76 -7.99 -3.52 -5.82
CA LEU A 76 -8.81 -2.48 -6.46
C LEU A 76 -8.36 -2.16 -7.88
N ASN A 77 -7.05 -2.23 -8.16
CA ASN A 77 -6.50 -2.01 -9.50
C ASN A 77 -6.78 -3.17 -10.45
N LEU A 78 -6.73 -4.40 -9.94
CA LEU A 78 -7.06 -5.62 -10.69
C LEU A 78 -8.58 -5.75 -10.96
N HIS A 79 -9.42 -5.13 -10.13
CA HIS A 79 -10.86 -5.01 -10.33
C HIS A 79 -11.22 -3.96 -11.42
N GLY A 80 -11.38 -4.38 -12.68
CA GLY A 80 -11.84 -3.52 -13.80
C GLY A 80 -13.33 -3.19 -13.73
N THR A 81 -13.88 -2.03 -14.12
CA THR A 81 -13.60 -1.26 -15.36
C THR A 81 -13.88 0.27 -15.31
N ALA A 82 -14.22 0.90 -14.18
CA ALA A 82 -14.50 2.36 -14.17
C ALA A 82 -13.92 3.17 -12.98
N LYS A 83 -13.52 2.53 -11.87
CA LYS A 83 -12.94 3.20 -10.70
C LYS A 83 -11.41 3.31 -10.73
N SER A 84 -10.74 2.51 -11.57
CA SER A 84 -9.28 2.42 -11.63
C SER A 84 -8.61 3.71 -12.11
N SER A 85 -9.20 4.44 -13.06
CA SER A 85 -8.65 5.72 -13.53
C SER A 85 -8.69 6.81 -12.45
N GLN A 86 -9.80 6.92 -11.71
CA GLN A 86 -9.92 7.90 -10.63
C GLN A 86 -9.03 7.54 -9.43
N LEU A 87 -8.95 6.26 -9.04
CA LEU A 87 -8.05 5.80 -8.00
C LEU A 87 -6.58 5.95 -8.40
N ALA A 88 -6.22 5.59 -9.63
CA ALA A 88 -4.86 5.81 -10.16
C ALA A 88 -4.51 7.29 -10.18
N ARG A 89 -5.45 8.17 -10.55
CA ARG A 89 -5.27 9.62 -10.50
C ARG A 89 -5.08 10.11 -9.06
N MET A 90 -5.91 9.66 -8.11
CA MET A 90 -5.77 10.01 -6.69
C MET A 90 -4.47 9.49 -6.08
N SER A 91 -4.01 8.30 -6.48
CA SER A 91 -2.74 7.73 -6.04
C SER A 91 -1.55 8.51 -6.62
N TYR A 92 -1.62 8.87 -7.90
CA TYR A 92 -0.62 9.72 -8.55
C TYR A 92 -0.55 11.11 -7.90
N GLU A 93 -1.69 11.76 -7.67
CA GLU A 93 -1.79 13.04 -6.96
C GLU A 93 -1.24 12.93 -5.53
N ASN A 94 -1.57 11.87 -4.78
CA ASN A 94 -0.97 11.62 -3.47
C ASN A 94 0.56 11.48 -3.53
N LYS A 95 1.09 10.78 -4.54
CA LYS A 95 2.54 10.62 -4.73
C LYS A 95 3.22 11.96 -5.01
N LEU A 96 2.60 12.83 -5.80
CA LEU A 96 3.10 14.19 -6.04
C LEU A 96 3.06 15.02 -4.75
N THR A 97 1.93 15.05 -4.05
CA THR A 97 1.78 15.75 -2.77
C THR A 97 2.81 15.28 -1.73
N ARG A 98 3.04 13.96 -1.61
CA ARG A 98 4.08 13.40 -0.72
C ARG A 98 5.49 13.85 -1.11
N ARG A 99 5.79 13.99 -2.40
CA ARG A 99 7.09 14.50 -2.87
C ARG A 99 7.27 15.97 -2.50
N GLU A 100 6.25 16.79 -2.67
CA GLU A 100 6.30 18.20 -2.30
C GLU A 100 6.46 18.39 -0.79
N ILE A 101 5.69 17.64 0.02
CA ILE A 101 5.84 17.65 1.48
C ILE A 101 7.27 17.29 1.89
N LYS A 102 7.85 16.24 1.30
CA LYS A 102 9.26 15.88 1.55
C LYS A 102 10.24 16.99 1.15
N SER A 103 9.93 17.73 0.08
CA SER A 103 10.74 18.89 -0.32
C SER A 103 10.66 20.02 0.68
N MET A 104 9.45 20.36 1.14
CA MET A 104 9.23 21.39 2.15
C MET A 104 9.91 21.01 3.47
N GLN A 105 9.84 19.73 3.88
CA GLN A 105 10.54 19.24 5.07
C GLN A 105 12.06 19.45 5.00
N ARG A 106 12.67 19.21 3.85
CA ARG A 106 14.11 19.48 3.65
C ARG A 106 14.42 20.97 3.77
N SER A 107 13.65 21.82 3.10
CA SER A 107 13.83 23.27 3.19
C SER A 107 13.66 23.81 4.61
N LEU A 108 12.72 23.27 5.39
CA LEU A 108 12.56 23.61 6.80
C LEU A 108 13.75 23.15 7.65
N ALA A 109 14.29 21.96 7.39
CA ALA A 109 15.49 21.46 8.07
C ALA A 109 16.71 22.34 7.76
N ASP A 110 16.90 22.71 6.49
CA ASP A 110 17.98 23.60 6.06
C ASP A 110 17.87 24.98 6.73
N LEU A 111 16.65 25.54 6.77
CA LEU A 111 16.39 26.80 7.46
C LEU A 111 16.69 26.70 8.96
N HIS A 112 16.29 25.60 9.60
CA HIS A 112 16.58 25.36 11.01
C HIS A 112 18.10 25.35 11.27
N ILE A 113 18.88 24.69 10.41
CA ILE A 113 20.34 24.64 10.52
C ILE A 113 20.93 26.04 10.38
N VAL A 114 20.49 26.83 9.40
CA VAL A 114 20.98 28.21 9.19
C VAL A 114 20.65 29.09 10.40
N LEU A 115 19.43 29.03 10.92
CA LEU A 115 19.03 29.79 12.10
C LEU A 115 19.87 29.42 13.33
N ARG A 116 20.13 28.12 13.53
CA ARG A 116 20.99 27.64 14.62
C ARG A 116 22.41 28.17 14.48
N MET A 117 22.99 28.10 13.27
CA MET A 117 24.32 28.63 12.99
C MET A 117 24.40 30.15 13.23
N MET A 118 23.36 30.91 12.85
CA MET A 118 23.29 32.35 13.11
C MET A 118 23.24 32.68 14.60
N CYS A 119 22.47 31.92 15.39
CA CYS A 119 22.41 32.08 16.85
C CYS A 119 23.75 31.74 17.54
N GLU A 120 24.43 30.69 17.09
CA GLU A 120 25.74 30.30 17.62
C GLU A 120 26.85 31.32 17.25
N ASN A 121 26.77 31.97 16.07
CA ASN A 121 27.72 33.02 15.65
C ASN A 121 27.44 34.42 16.22
N TRP A 122 26.26 34.68 16.80
CA TRP A 122 25.89 35.99 17.38
C TRP A 122 26.29 36.13 18.87
N SER A 123 27.04 35.17 19.42
CA SER A 123 27.46 35.18 20.83
C SER A 123 28.80 35.89 21.09
N VAL A 124 29.10 36.99 20.38
CA VAL A 124 30.26 37.87 20.64
C VAL A 124 29.79 39.27 21.02
#